data_AF-A0A8T4Y381-F1
#
_entry.id   AF-A0A8T4Y381-F1
#
_cell.length_a   1.000
_cell.length_b   1.000
_cell.length_c   1.000
_cell.angle_alpha   90.00
_cell.angle_beta   90.00
_cell.angle_gamma   90.00
#
_symmetry.space_group_name_H-M   'P 1'
#
loop_
_entity.id
_entity.type
_entity.pdbx_description
1 polymer ?
#
loop_
_entity_poly.entity_id
_entity_poly.type
_entity_poly.pdbx_seq_one_letter_code
_entity_poly.pdbx_strand_id
1 'polypeptide(L)' 'MNIISGLDKPSSGEIRVLGNDLSRYDELFLATFRCTNIGYIFQSYNLISTLTTKENLAFPMQLAG' A
#
# COMPACT_ATOMS: atom_id res chain seq x y z
N MET A 1 0.64 3.58 -11.17
CA MET A 1 -0.16 2.91 -10.11
C MET A 1 -0.06 3.61 -8.76
N ASN A 2 1.06 4.29 -8.46
CA ASN A 2 1.36 4.83 -7.14
C ASN A 2 0.30 5.79 -6.57
N ILE A 3 -0.22 6.71 -7.39
CA ILE A 3 -1.23 7.69 -6.93
C ILE A 3 -2.53 7.00 -6.51
N ILE A 4 -3.04 6.05 -7.31
CA ILE A 4 -4.23 5.25 -6.98
C ILE A 4 -4.03 4.47 -5.68
N SER A 5 -2.82 3.99 -5.44
CA SER A 5 -2.50 3.28 -4.21
C SER A 5 -2.20 4.20 -3.01
N GLY A 6 -2.24 5.52 -3.18
CA GLY A 6 -1.89 6.48 -2.12
C GLY A 6 -0.41 6.47 -1.73
N LEU A 7 0.49 5.96 -2.58
CA LEU A 7 1.95 6.05 -2.39
C LEU A 7 2.47 7.44 -2.78
N ASP A 8 1.89 8.01 -3.84
CA ASP A 8 2.22 9.34 -4.31
C ASP A 8 0.98 10.23 -4.22
N LYS A 9 1.18 11.51 -3.91
CA LYS A 9 0.10 12.49 -3.97
C LYS A 9 -0.01 13.07 -5.38
N PRO A 10 -1.23 13.32 -5.88
CA PRO A 10 -1.39 14.06 -7.11
C PRO A 10 -0.88 15.49 -6.91
N SER A 11 -0.19 16.04 -7.90
CA SER A 11 0.23 17.45 -7.87
C SER A 11 -0.96 18.41 -7.95
N SER A 12 -2.08 17.97 -8.55
CA SER A 12 -3.35 18.68 -8.59
C SER A 12 -4.50 17.71 -8.84
N GLY A 13 -5.72 18.12 -8.49
CA GLY A 13 -6.93 17.29 -8.60
C GLY A 13 -7.23 16.47 -7.35
N GLU A 14 -8.26 15.63 -7.44
CA GLU A 14 -8.68 14.71 -6.37
C GLU A 14 -8.50 13.26 -6.81
N ILE A 15 -8.32 12.37 -5.83
CA ILE A 15 -8.34 10.93 -6.09
C ILE A 15 -9.17 10.20 -5.06
N ARG A 16 -10.24 9.56 -5.52
CA ARG A 16 -11.19 8.87 -4.67
C ARG A 16 -11.02 7.36 -4.79
N VAL A 17 -10.71 6.72 -3.66
CA VAL A 17 -10.53 5.27 -3.56
C VAL A 17 -11.34 4.78 -2.37
N LEU A 18 -12.20 3.78 -2.58
CA LEU A 18 -13.10 3.26 -1.54
C LEU A 18 -13.92 4.37 -0.84
N GLY A 19 -14.34 5.40 -1.59
CA GLY A 19 -15.08 6.54 -1.05
C GLY A 19 -14.25 7.60 -0.32
N ASN A 20 -12.93 7.40 -0.17
CA ASN A 20 -12.02 8.36 0.49
C ASN A 20 -11.27 9.19 -0.56
N ASP A 21 -11.26 10.51 -0.41
CA ASP A 21 -10.38 11.39 -1.19
C ASP A 21 -8.96 11.39 -0.59
N LEU A 22 -8.08 10.55 -1.12
CA LEU A 22 -6.74 10.33 -0.59
C LEU A 22 -5.85 11.58 -0.69
N SER A 23 -6.19 12.54 -1.56
CA SER A 23 -5.41 13.79 -1.71
C SER A 23 -5.43 14.67 -0.45
N ARG A 24 -6.43 14.47 0.43
CA ARG A 24 -6.68 15.28 1.63
C ARG A 24 -6.06 14.76 2.92
N TYR A 25 -5.51 13.54 2.89
CA TYR A 25 -5.00 12.89 4.09
C TYR A 25 -3.49 13.03 4.23
N ASP A 26 -3.00 12.90 5.47
CA ASP A 26 -1.57 12.90 5.78
C ASP A 26 -0.92 11.54 5.50
N GLU A 27 0.41 11.48 5.57
CA GLU A 27 1.13 10.24 5.27
C GLU A 27 0.81 9.11 6.25
N LEU A 28 0.48 9.45 7.50
CA LEU A 28 0.12 8.46 8.51
C LEU A 28 -1.18 7.74 8.13
N PHE A 29 -2.22 8.49 7.78
CA PHE A 29 -3.47 7.88 7.29
C PHE A 29 -3.25 7.10 6.00
N LEU A 30 -2.48 7.64 5.06
CA LEU A 30 -2.18 6.95 3.80
C LEU A 30 -1.43 5.64 4.03
N ALA A 31 -0.50 5.59 4.97
CA ALA A 31 0.20 4.36 5.34
C ALA A 31 -0.77 3.30 5.89
N THR A 32 -1.65 3.68 6.84
CA THR A 32 -2.68 2.76 7.36
C THR A 32 -3.65 2.31 6.28
N PHE A 33 -4.08 3.22 5.40
CA PHE A 33 -4.97 2.91 4.28
C PHE A 33 -4.34 1.88 3.34
N ARG A 34 -3.05 2.03 3.02
CA ARG A 34 -2.29 1.07 2.20
C ARG A 34 -2.20 -0.30 2.87
N CYS A 35 -1.81 -0.36 4.15
CA CYS A 35 -1.68 -1.61 4.90
C CYS A 35 -3.00 -2.41 4.99
N THR A 36 -4.14 -1.71 5.01
CA THR A 36 -5.45 -2.34 5.23
C THR A 36 -6.24 -2.62 3.94
N ASN A 37 -6.02 -1.85 2.87
CA ASN A 37 -6.86 -1.91 1.67
C ASN A 37 -6.11 -2.26 0.39
N ILE A 38 -4.77 -2.17 0.36
CA ILE A 38 -4.00 -2.24 -0.88
C ILE A 38 -2.99 -3.39 -0.84
N GLY A 39 -3.10 -4.31 -1.80
CA GLY A 39 -2.09 -5.31 -2.12
C GLY A 39 -1.31 -4.93 -3.38
N TYR A 40 0.00 -5.19 -3.40
CA TYR A 40 0.86 -4.94 -4.56
C TYR A 40 1.39 -6.23 -5.17
N ILE A 41 1.32 -6.33 -6.49
CA ILE A 41 2.02 -7.34 -7.29
C ILE A 41 2.82 -6.59 -8.34
N PHE A 42 4.14 -6.81 -8.35
CA PHE A 42 5.07 -6.17 -9.26
C PHE A 42 5.58 -7.17 -10.30
N GLN A 43 6.16 -6.67 -11.40
CA GLN A 43 6.79 -7.53 -12.41
C GLN A 43 8.04 -8.26 -11.87
N SER A 44 8.81 -7.60 -11.00
CA SER A 44 9.88 -8.22 -10.23
C SER A 44 9.34 -8.77 -8.91
N TYR A 45 9.73 -9.99 -8.57
CA TYR A 45 9.33 -10.61 -7.31
C TYR A 45 10.04 -9.91 -6.13
N ASN A 46 9.29 -9.11 -5.37
CA ASN A 46 9.77 -8.47 -4.13
C ASN A 46 9.73 -9.45 -2.95
N LEU A 47 10.28 -10.65 -3.12
CA LEU A 47 10.38 -11.66 -2.07
C LEU A 47 11.64 -11.41 -1.23
N ILE A 48 11.50 -11.56 0.09
CA ILE A 48 12.63 -11.58 1.01
C ILE A 48 13.30 -12.95 0.86
N SER A 49 14.52 -12.97 0.33
CA SER A 49 15.24 -14.18 -0.06
C SER A 49 15.58 -15.11 1.10
N THR A 50 15.63 -14.59 2.33
CA THR A 50 15.87 -15.35 3.55
C THR A 50 14.61 -15.99 4.13
N LEU A 51 13.43 -15.70 3.56
CA LEU A 51 12.15 -16.20 4.01
C LEU A 51 11.58 -17.25 3.04
N THR A 52 10.94 -18.28 3.58
CA THR A 52 10.11 -19.22 2.83
C THR A 52 8.91 -18.52 2.20
N THR A 53 8.23 -19.19 1.26
CA THR A 53 6.98 -18.69 0.67
C THR A 53 5.92 -18.40 1.74
N LYS A 54 5.76 -19.30 2.72
CA LYS A 54 4.80 -19.11 3.82
C LYS A 54 5.13 -17.88 4.67
N GLU A 55 6.42 -17.66 4.95
CA GLU A 55 6.88 -16.50 5.73
C GLU A 55 6.70 -15.20 4.94
N ASN A 56 7.02 -15.17 3.65
CA ASN A 56 6.74 -14.00 2.79
C ASN A 56 5.25 -13.65 2.74
N LEU A 57 4.35 -14.65 2.78
CA LEU A 57 2.90 -14.42 2.82
C LEU A 57 2.42 -13.90 4.18
N ALA A 58 3.00 -14.39 5.28
CA ALA A 58 2.60 -13.98 6.64
C ALA A 58 3.22 -12.64 7.08
N PHE A 59 4.37 -12.27 6.51
CA PHE A 59 5.14 -11.09 6.91
C PHE A 59 4.35 -9.77 6.83
N PRO A 60 3.58 -9.47 5.76
CA PRO A 60 2.74 -8.28 5.73
C PRO A 60 1.68 -8.24 6.84
N MET A 61 1.14 -9.40 7.23
CA MET A 61 0.14 -9.48 8.31
C MET A 61 0.76 -9.15 9.67
N GLN A 62 2.02 -9.52 9.90
CA GLN A 62 2.75 -9.16 11.13
C GLN A 62 3.06 -7.66 11.21
N LEU A 63 3.30 -7.02 10.06
CA LEU A 63 3.53 -5.58 9.99
C LEU A 63 2.26 -4.75 10.12
N ALA A 64 1.10 -5.32 9.79
CA ALA A 64 -0.19 -4.66 9.91
C ALA A 64 -0.64 -4.44 11.37
N GLY A 65 -0.03 -5.15 12.33
CA GLY A 65 -0.38 -5.13 13.75
C GLY A 65 -1.38 -6.21 14.12
#